data_AF-A0AAU4L3L5-F1
#
_entry.id   AF-A0AAU4L3L5-F1
#
_cell.length_a   1.000
_cell.length_b   1.000
_cell.length_c   1.000
_cell.angle_alpha   90.00
_cell.angle_beta   90.00
_cell.angle_gamma   90.00
#
_symmetry.space_group_name_H-M   'P 1'
#
loop_
_entity.id
_entity.type
_entity.pdbx_description
1 polymer ?
#
loop_
_entity_poly.entity_id
_entity_poly.type
_entity_poly.pdbx_seq_one_letter_code
_entity_poly.pdbx_strand_id
1 'polypeptide(L)' 'MPGSTTLKAGHGVDPVEHTDAVRLASVLRELSGLLTVEGPNRLTDAQVSALCGGQVHHRQEFGEWIARLARELSQKVSA' A
#
# COMPACT_ATOMS: atom_id res chain seq x y z
N MET A 1 -3.17 -35.03 8.00
CA MET A 1 -2.30 -33.93 7.51
C MET A 1 -3.16 -32.66 7.45
N PRO A 2 -2.78 -31.55 8.09
CA PRO A 2 -3.53 -30.29 8.01
C PRO A 2 -3.51 -29.77 6.58
N GLY A 3 -4.66 -29.29 6.10
CA GLY A 3 -4.93 -28.93 4.71
C GLY A 3 -3.98 -27.87 4.16
N SER A 4 -3.31 -28.22 3.07
CA SER A 4 -2.64 -27.28 2.19
C SER A 4 -3.70 -26.44 1.49
N THR A 5 -3.90 -25.20 1.93
CA THR A 5 -4.68 -24.22 1.18
C THR A 5 -3.86 -23.82 -0.04
N THR A 6 -3.97 -24.62 -1.10
CA THR A 6 -3.47 -24.22 -2.41
C THR A 6 -4.39 -23.11 -2.90
N LEU A 7 -4.03 -21.86 -2.64
CA LEU A 7 -4.67 -20.71 -3.27
C LEU A 7 -4.35 -20.79 -4.76
N LYS A 8 -5.24 -21.46 -5.50
CA LYS A 8 -5.20 -21.47 -6.96
C LYS A 8 -5.33 -20.02 -7.42
N ALA A 9 -4.44 -19.57 -8.30
CA ALA A 9 -4.53 -18.24 -8.89
C ALA A 9 -5.93 -18.06 -9.53
N GLY A 10 -6.70 -17.07 -9.03
CA GLY A 10 -7.95 -16.64 -9.67
C GLY A 10 -9.27 -16.99 -8.98
N HIS A 11 -9.29 -17.36 -7.69
CA HIS A 11 -10.56 -17.46 -6.94
C HIS A 11 -10.55 -16.53 -5.73
N GLY A 12 -11.25 -15.40 -5.84
CA GLY A 12 -11.74 -14.65 -4.67
C GLY A 12 -11.53 -13.14 -4.66
N VAL A 13 -10.97 -12.53 -5.71
CA VAL A 13 -10.81 -11.07 -5.76
C VAL A 13 -11.33 -10.59 -7.10
N ASP A 14 -12.38 -9.78 -7.10
CA ASP A 14 -12.78 -9.07 -8.31
C ASP A 14 -11.56 -8.30 -8.83
N PRO A 15 -11.21 -8.45 -10.11
CA PRO A 15 -10.09 -7.71 -10.67
C PRO A 15 -10.37 -6.21 -10.54
N VAL A 16 -9.44 -5.48 -9.94
CA VAL A 16 -9.50 -4.01 -9.92
C VAL A 16 -9.45 -3.52 -11.35
N GLU A 17 -10.42 -2.68 -11.74
CA GLU A 17 -10.42 -2.08 -13.08
C GLU A 17 -9.10 -1.34 -13.32
N HIS A 18 -8.59 -1.37 -14.55
CA HIS A 18 -7.30 -0.76 -14.88
C HIS A 18 -7.23 0.71 -14.46
N THR A 19 -8.30 1.49 -14.67
CA THR A 19 -8.38 2.89 -14.25
C THR A 19 -8.28 3.05 -12.73
N ASP A 20 -8.91 2.17 -11.97
CA ASP A 20 -8.84 2.20 -10.51
C ASP A 20 -7.46 1.75 -10.01
N ALA A 21 -6.81 0.81 -10.69
CA ALA A 21 -5.44 0.40 -10.40
C ALA A 21 -4.44 1.54 -10.63
N VAL A 22 -4.62 2.33 -11.71
CA VAL A 22 -3.83 3.55 -11.97
C VAL A 22 -4.05 4.60 -10.87
N ARG A 23 -5.31 4.85 -10.50
CA ARG A 23 -5.64 5.78 -9.42
C ARG A 23 -5.04 5.35 -8.09
N LEU A 24 -5.16 4.06 -7.76
CA LEU A 24 -4.60 3.49 -6.54
C LEU A 24 -3.07 3.62 -6.51
N ALA A 25 -2.39 3.40 -7.64
CA ALA A 25 -0.94 3.61 -7.73
C ALA A 25 -0.55 5.07 -7.42
N SER A 26 -1.31 6.05 -7.93
CA SER A 26 -1.09 7.47 -7.65
C SER A 26 -1.29 7.79 -6.16
N VAL A 27 -2.40 7.32 -5.58
CA VAL A 27 -2.72 7.55 -4.16
C VAL A 27 -1.66 6.96 -3.24
N LEU A 28 -1.19 5.73 -3.51
CA LEU A 28 -0.14 5.08 -2.72
C LEU A 28 1.20 5.83 -2.83
N ARG A 29 1.50 6.40 -4.00
CA ARG A 29 2.70 7.22 -4.21
C ARG A 29 2.64 8.51 -3.38
N GLU A 30 1.51 9.21 -3.40
CA GLU A 30 1.30 10.41 -2.59
C GLU A 30 1.36 10.10 -1.09
N LEU A 31 0.71 9.02 -0.66
CA LEU A 31 0.75 8.56 0.73
C LEU A 31 2.18 8.24 1.18
N SER A 32 2.97 7.56 0.34
CA SER A 32 4.40 7.32 0.62
C SER A 32 5.17 8.63 0.84
N GLY A 33 4.89 9.66 0.03
CA GLY A 33 5.46 10.99 0.19
C GLY A 33 5.08 11.62 1.54
N LEU A 34 3.81 11.58 1.92
CA LEU A 34 3.33 12.14 3.20
C LEU A 34 3.90 11.40 4.42
N LEU A 35 4.31 10.14 4.28
CA LEU A 35 4.92 9.34 5.34
C LEU A 35 6.43 9.61 5.51
N THR A 36 7.14 9.84 4.40
CA THR A 36 8.60 9.86 4.34
C THR A 36 9.22 11.25 4.23
N VAL A 37 8.52 12.21 3.62
CA VAL A 37 9.06 13.57 3.43
C VAL A 37 9.03 14.34 4.75
N GLU A 38 10.16 14.93 5.12
CA GLU A 38 10.23 15.87 6.23
C GLU A 38 9.57 17.20 5.86
N GLY A 39 8.79 17.77 6.77
CA GLY A 39 8.14 19.06 6.55
C GLY A 39 6.75 19.15 7.18
N PRO A 40 6.09 20.31 7.04
CA PRO A 40 4.80 20.59 7.67
C PRO A 40 3.66 19.73 7.14
N ASN A 41 3.82 19.15 5.95
CA ASN A 41 2.82 18.29 5.31
C ASN A 41 2.97 16.80 5.67
N ARG A 42 3.97 16.43 6.49
CA ARG A 42 4.19 15.05 6.94
C ARG A 42 3.05 14.62 7.85
N LEU A 43 2.59 13.37 7.71
CA LEU A 43 1.63 12.80 8.64
C LEU A 43 2.21 12.75 10.06
N THR A 44 1.40 13.13 11.06
CA THR A 44 1.74 12.99 12.48
C THR A 44 1.73 11.52 12.91
N ASP A 45 2.41 11.17 14.01
CA ASP A 45 2.43 9.79 14.50
C ASP A 45 1.02 9.29 14.86
N ALA A 46 0.15 10.18 15.35
CA ALA A 46 -1.25 9.87 15.63
C ALA A 46 -2.03 9.51 14.35
N GLN A 47 -1.81 10.25 13.26
CA GLN A 47 -2.44 9.96 11.96
C GLN A 47 -1.91 8.66 11.36
N VAL A 48 -0.60 8.39 11.47
CA VAL A 48 -0.01 7.11 11.03
C VAL A 48 -0.56 5.94 11.85
N SER A 49 -0.68 6.11 13.17
CA SER A 49 -1.30 5.12 14.06
C SER A 49 -2.74 4.81 13.68
N ALA A 50 -3.54 5.84 13.41
CA ALA A 50 -4.93 5.66 12.97
C ALA A 50 -5.02 4.91 11.63
N LEU A 51 -4.13 5.20 10.68
CA LEU A 51 -4.06 4.48 9.40
C LEU A 51 -3.68 3.01 9.57
N CYS A 52 -2.81 2.69 10.52
CA CYS A 52 -2.37 1.32 10.81
C CYS A 52 -3.28 0.59 11.82
N GLY A 53 -4.46 1.13 12.15
CA GLY A 53 -5.39 0.50 13.11
C GLY A 53 -4.82 0.40 14.53
N GLY A 54 -3.98 1.35 14.94
CA GLY A 54 -3.30 1.36 16.24
C GLY A 54 -2.08 0.43 16.32
N GLN A 55 -1.82 -0.37 15.29
CA GLN A 55 -0.63 -1.21 15.17
C GLN A 55 0.49 -0.40 14.53
N VAL A 56 1.09 0.56 15.25
CA VAL A 56 2.28 1.25 14.74
C VAL A 56 3.46 0.27 14.80
N HIS A 57 3.56 -0.58 13.79
CA HIS A 57 4.86 -1.08 13.38
C HIS A 57 5.58 0.07 12.68
N HIS A 58 6.85 0.24 13.02
CA HIS A 58 7.72 1.37 12.71
C HIS A 58 7.30 2.17 11.46
N ARG A 59 6.98 3.46 11.61
CA ARG A 59 6.60 4.38 10.52
C ARG A 59 7.46 4.23 9.26
N GLN A 60 8.76 4.03 9.45
CA GLN A 60 9.71 3.81 8.38
C GLN A 60 9.40 2.53 7.58
N GLU A 61 9.18 1.40 8.27
CA GLU A 61 8.81 0.13 7.66
C GLU A 61 7.48 0.25 6.88
N PHE A 62 6.48 0.94 7.46
CA PHE A 62 5.22 1.22 6.78
C PHE A 62 5.43 2.09 5.53
N GLY A 63 6.23 3.16 5.63
CA GLY A 63 6.56 4.04 4.51
C GLY A 63 7.29 3.31 3.38
N GLU A 64 8.26 2.46 3.71
CA GLU A 64 9.00 1.63 2.75
C GLU A 64 8.10 0.60 2.06
N TRP A 65 7.20 -0.03 2.82
CA TRP A 65 6.23 -0.96 2.27
C TRP A 65 5.27 -0.28 1.28
N ILE A 66 4.69 0.86 1.64
CA ILE A 66 3.81 1.64 0.76
C ILE A 66 4.56 2.11 -0.50
N ALA A 67 5.81 2.57 -0.35
CA ALA A 67 6.64 2.99 -1.49
C ALA A 67 6.88 1.84 -2.48
N ARG A 68 7.22 0.66 -1.96
CA ARG A 68 7.44 -0.55 -2.78
C ARG A 68 6.16 -0.97 -3.49
N LEU A 69 5.03 -0.98 -2.80
CA LEU A 69 3.73 -1.34 -3.38
C LEU A 69 3.31 -0.37 -4.49
N ALA A 70 3.47 0.94 -4.27
CA ALA A 70 3.17 1.97 -5.27
C ALA A 70 3.99 1.75 -6.55
N ARG A 71 5.28 1.42 -6.41
CA ARG A 71 6.17 1.13 -7.55
C ARG A 71 5.75 -0.13 -8.30
N GLU A 72 5.51 -1.23 -7.59
CA GLU A 72 5.08 -2.50 -8.19
C GLU A 72 3.75 -2.35 -8.92
N LEU A 73 2.78 -1.64 -8.33
CA LEU A 73 1.49 -1.39 -8.96
C LEU A 73 1.64 -0.48 -10.19
N SER A 74 2.42 0.61 -10.08
CA SER A 74 2.71 1.51 -11.20
C SER A 74 3.30 0.77 -12.40
N GLN A 75 4.24 -0.16 -12.17
CA GLN A 75 4.84 -0.97 -13.23
C GLN A 75 3.82 -1.87 -13.91
N LYS A 76 2.92 -2.49 -13.13
CA LYS A 76 1.89 -3.40 -13.65
C LYS A 76 0.79 -2.70 -14.44
N VAL A 77 0.49 -1.45 -14.12
CA VAL A 77 -0.54 -0.66 -14.84
C VAL A 77 0.03 0.15 -16.00
N SER A 78 1.36 0.22 -16.15
CA SER A 78 2.00 0.90 -17.29
C SER A 78 2.36 -0.04 -18.44
N ALA A 79 2.24 -1.36 -18.23
CA ALA A 79 2.48 -2.42 -19.21
C ALA A 79 1.17 -2.86 -19.86
#